data_AF-A0A9C8T1S7-F1
#
_entry.id   AF-A0A9C8T1S7-F1
#
_cell.length_a   1.000
_cell.length_b   1.000
_cell.length_c   1.000
_cell.angle_alpha   90.00
_cell.angle_beta   90.00
_cell.angle_gamma   90.00
#
_symmetry.space_group_name_H-M   'P 1'
#
loop_
_entity.id
_entity.type
_entity.pdbx_description
1 polymer ?
#
loop_
_entity_poly.entity_id
_entity_poly.type
_entity_poly.pdbx_seq_one_letter_code
_entity_poly.pdbx_strand_id
1 'polypeptide(L)'
;MKAGTAAARDRRQPVPPCILLVCLGLVAVLAGCTAPAGKDDTGRNEESASIYRQVPRPPSRQQCIRCHPVIANLLRTNGGKHGRVDCRQCHLQYHTYVPGKTRREDILPKCTRCHDHPHGPTLTRCTSCHQEAHTPLDIPASRALANGCYVCHPKIDKDIKTFTTQHTRLYCTSCHHTRHGYIPRCTQCHQPHRGTPPMAGAIRPDQDPLNRCTSCHNPHRALNVHFPPTTDNSTCALCHRNAYTQLKSSGTRHAAFHCVKCHPGRHKTIKRCTQCHGEPHPPRLTENYRTCGKCHGIAHSIVR
;
A
#
# COMPACT_ATOMS: atom_id res chain seq x y z
N MET A 1 18.09 -7.46 42.27
CA MET A 1 17.76 -8.35 43.40
C MET A 1 16.67 -9.32 42.96
N LYS A 2 16.97 -10.62 43.10
CA LYS A 2 16.12 -11.82 43.17
C LYS A 2 15.04 -12.07 42.11
N ALA A 3 15.37 -13.05 41.27
CA ALA A 3 14.48 -13.96 40.58
C ALA A 3 13.64 -14.79 41.57
N GLY A 4 12.44 -15.19 41.15
CA GLY A 4 11.58 -16.15 41.83
C GLY A 4 10.85 -17.01 40.80
N THR A 5 11.28 -18.26 40.69
CA THR A 5 10.72 -19.33 39.86
C THR A 5 9.45 -19.89 40.51
N ALA A 6 8.42 -20.19 39.71
CA ALA A 6 7.24 -20.94 40.15
C ALA A 6 7.06 -22.19 39.28
N ALA A 7 7.16 -23.35 39.95
CA ALA A 7 7.10 -24.69 39.38
C ALA A 7 5.66 -25.11 39.05
N ALA A 8 5.53 -25.90 37.98
CA ALA A 8 4.29 -26.52 37.53
C ALA A 8 3.84 -27.64 38.48
N ARG A 9 2.55 -27.66 38.84
CA ARG A 9 1.90 -28.73 39.61
C ARG A 9 1.23 -29.74 38.66
N ASP A 10 1.71 -30.98 38.75
CA ASP A 10 1.16 -32.20 38.15
C ASP A 10 -0.25 -32.48 38.71
N ARG A 11 -1.24 -32.67 37.83
CA ARG A 11 -2.62 -33.06 38.19
C ARG A 11 -2.81 -34.53 37.86
N ARG A 12 -2.67 -35.41 38.85
CA ARG A 12 -3.16 -36.79 38.79
C ARG A 12 -4.54 -36.88 39.44
N GLN A 13 -5.50 -37.48 38.75
CA GLN A 13 -6.85 -37.75 39.25
C GLN A 13 -6.90 -39.05 40.08
N PRO A 14 -7.81 -39.16 41.07
CA PRO A 14 -7.94 -40.34 41.93
C PRO A 14 -8.85 -41.44 41.36
N VAL A 15 -8.54 -42.69 41.69
CA VAL A 15 -9.34 -43.91 41.41
C VAL A 15 -10.22 -44.27 42.63
N PRO A 16 -11.47 -44.76 42.47
CA PRO A 16 -12.35 -45.09 43.59
C PRO A 16 -12.17 -46.54 44.09
N PRO A 17 -12.63 -46.88 45.32
CA PRO A 17 -12.38 -48.17 45.95
C PRO A 17 -13.46 -49.22 45.61
N CYS A 18 -13.04 -50.47 45.40
CA CYS A 18 -13.92 -51.63 45.26
C CYS A 18 -14.40 -52.13 46.63
N ILE A 19 -15.71 -52.29 46.78
CA ILE A 19 -16.38 -52.89 47.93
C ILE A 19 -16.27 -54.42 47.85
N LEU A 20 -15.86 -55.03 48.97
CA LEU A 20 -15.77 -56.47 49.21
C LEU A 20 -17.16 -57.01 49.58
N LEU A 21 -17.69 -58.00 48.85
CA LEU A 21 -18.85 -58.77 49.27
C LEU A 21 -18.55 -60.26 49.12
N VAL A 22 -18.63 -60.94 50.27
CA VAL A 22 -18.37 -62.37 50.49
C VAL A 22 -19.60 -63.18 50.06
N CYS A 23 -19.40 -64.22 49.24
CA CYS A 23 -20.34 -65.32 49.10
C CYS A 23 -19.59 -66.65 49.07
N LEU A 24 -19.91 -67.52 50.03
CA LEU A 24 -19.44 -68.90 50.14
C LEU A 24 -20.09 -69.81 49.08
N GLY A 25 -19.28 -70.69 48.50
CA GLY A 25 -19.60 -72.12 48.31
C GLY A 25 -20.41 -72.53 47.07
N LEU A 26 -19.73 -73.03 46.04
CA LEU A 26 -20.09 -74.30 45.38
C LEU A 26 -18.91 -74.83 44.55
N VAL A 27 -18.65 -76.13 44.69
CA VAL A 27 -17.61 -76.89 43.98
C VAL A 27 -18.10 -77.28 42.59
N ALA A 28 -17.19 -77.23 41.60
CA ALA A 28 -17.05 -78.08 40.41
C ALA A 28 -17.02 -77.34 39.04
N VAL A 29 -16.10 -77.85 38.22
CA VAL A 29 -15.86 -77.64 36.77
C VAL A 29 -14.95 -76.46 36.40
N LEU A 30 -13.65 -76.78 36.35
CA LEU A 30 -12.64 -76.07 35.57
C LEU A 30 -12.96 -76.21 34.08
N ALA A 31 -13.79 -75.33 33.53
CA ALA A 31 -13.85 -75.08 32.09
C ALA A 31 -13.01 -73.84 31.80
N GLY A 32 -11.82 -74.05 31.22
CA GLY A 32 -10.95 -72.97 30.79
C GLY A 32 -11.65 -72.11 29.74
N CYS A 33 -11.91 -70.85 30.07
CA CYS A 33 -12.23 -69.83 29.09
C CYS A 33 -10.93 -69.42 28.39
N THR A 34 -10.59 -70.11 27.31
CA THR A 34 -9.60 -69.63 26.35
C THR A 34 -10.17 -68.38 25.67
N ALA A 35 -9.50 -67.23 25.85
CA ALA A 35 -9.71 -66.10 24.97
C ALA A 35 -9.38 -66.56 23.54
N PRO A 36 -10.17 -66.21 22.51
CA PRO A 36 -9.81 -66.53 21.14
C PRO A 36 -8.47 -65.86 20.85
N ALA A 37 -7.48 -66.66 20.46
CA ALA A 37 -6.19 -66.18 19.99
C ALA A 37 -6.43 -65.09 18.94
N GLY A 38 -5.85 -63.91 19.19
CA GLY A 38 -5.89 -62.78 18.27
C GLY A 38 -5.48 -63.25 16.88
N LYS A 39 -6.34 -63.00 15.89
CA LYS A 39 -6.05 -63.30 14.49
C LYS A 39 -4.76 -62.57 14.11
N ASP A 40 -3.81 -63.38 13.69
CA ASP A 40 -2.47 -63.07 13.20
C ASP A 40 -2.29 -61.64 12.64
N ASP A 41 -1.65 -60.77 13.44
CA ASP A 41 -1.32 -59.40 13.05
C ASP A 41 -0.07 -59.33 12.15
N THR A 42 0.64 -60.44 11.96
CA THR A 42 1.88 -60.48 11.18
C THR A 42 1.65 -60.13 9.70
N GLY A 43 0.57 -60.61 9.10
CA GLY A 43 0.21 -60.29 7.71
C GLY A 43 -0.16 -58.82 7.47
N ARG A 44 -0.85 -58.17 8.42
CA ARG A 44 -1.17 -56.72 8.34
C ARG A 44 0.08 -55.84 8.50
N ASN A 45 1.06 -56.33 9.26
CA ASN A 45 2.33 -55.65 9.46
C ASN A 45 3.28 -55.79 8.25
N GLU A 46 3.28 -56.94 7.56
CA GLU A 46 4.04 -57.15 6.32
C GLU A 46 3.51 -56.32 5.15
N GLU A 47 2.18 -56.22 5.00
CA GLU A 47 1.54 -55.37 3.98
C GLU A 47 1.89 -53.89 4.20
N SER A 48 1.83 -53.42 5.45
CA SER A 48 2.21 -52.06 5.83
C SER A 48 3.72 -51.80 5.61
N ALA A 49 4.58 -52.77 5.88
CA ALA A 49 6.03 -52.66 5.65
C ALA A 49 6.39 -52.61 4.16
N SER A 50 5.58 -53.24 3.30
CA SER A 50 5.77 -53.25 1.84
C SER A 50 5.69 -51.84 1.21
N ILE A 51 4.92 -50.93 1.82
CA ILE A 51 4.72 -49.56 1.32
C ILE A 51 6.03 -48.76 1.37
N TYR A 52 6.87 -48.98 2.37
CA TYR A 52 8.15 -48.27 2.51
C TYR A 52 9.22 -48.72 1.51
N ARG A 53 8.99 -49.83 0.80
CA ARG A 53 9.89 -50.34 -0.25
C ARG A 53 9.54 -49.82 -1.66
N GLN A 54 8.43 -49.10 -1.80
CA GLN A 54 7.99 -48.56 -3.08
C GLN A 54 8.66 -47.21 -3.37
N VAL A 55 9.02 -46.97 -4.64
CA VAL A 55 9.46 -45.65 -5.09
C VAL A 55 8.25 -44.70 -5.04
N PRO A 56 8.30 -43.61 -4.26
CA PRO A 56 7.16 -42.71 -4.13
C PRO A 56 6.81 -42.06 -5.46
N ARG A 57 5.55 -42.18 -5.90
CA ARG A 57 5.05 -41.41 -7.04
C ARG A 57 4.96 -39.93 -6.64
N PRO A 58 5.27 -38.98 -7.54
CA PRO A 58 5.06 -37.57 -7.27
C PRO A 58 3.60 -37.28 -6.90
N PRO A 59 3.36 -36.41 -5.90
CA PRO A 59 2.00 -36.05 -5.51
C PRO A 59 1.21 -35.45 -6.67
N SER A 60 -0.07 -35.81 -6.78
CA SER A 60 -1.00 -35.14 -7.68
C SER A 60 -1.31 -33.72 -7.18
N ARG A 61 -1.79 -32.84 -8.07
CA ARG A 61 -2.24 -31.49 -7.70
C ARG A 61 -3.26 -31.52 -6.54
N GLN A 62 -4.19 -32.47 -6.56
CA GLN A 62 -5.18 -32.61 -5.50
C GLN A 62 -4.54 -32.99 -4.15
N GLN A 63 -3.54 -33.86 -4.15
CA GLN A 63 -2.80 -34.21 -2.93
C GLN A 63 -2.05 -33.01 -2.36
N CYS A 64 -1.44 -32.17 -3.21
CA CYS A 64 -0.83 -30.91 -2.76
C CYS A 64 -1.86 -29.98 -2.09
N ILE A 65 -3.04 -29.82 -2.70
CA ILE A 65 -4.09 -28.92 -2.20
C ILE A 65 -4.67 -29.39 -0.86
N ARG A 66 -4.77 -30.71 -0.63
CA ARG A 66 -5.24 -31.27 0.65
C ARG A 66 -4.39 -30.80 1.83
N CYS A 67 -3.08 -30.69 1.65
CA CYS A 67 -2.16 -30.25 2.70
C CYS A 67 -1.83 -28.76 2.64
N HIS A 68 -1.95 -28.12 1.48
CA HIS A 68 -1.69 -26.69 1.28
C HIS A 68 -2.94 -25.91 0.82
N PRO A 69 -4.06 -25.95 1.58
CA PRO A 69 -5.30 -25.28 1.19
C PRO A 69 -5.14 -23.75 1.17
N VAL A 70 -4.26 -23.19 2.01
CA VAL A 70 -3.97 -21.75 2.02
C VAL A 70 -3.31 -21.30 0.72
N ILE A 71 -2.33 -22.04 0.21
CA ILE A 71 -1.66 -21.74 -1.07
C ILE A 71 -2.65 -21.88 -2.23
N ALA A 72 -3.46 -22.94 -2.22
CA ALA A 72 -4.51 -23.12 -3.21
C ALA A 72 -5.50 -21.95 -3.23
N ASN A 73 -5.88 -21.45 -2.05
CA ASN A 73 -6.75 -20.30 -1.92
C ASN A 73 -6.07 -19.01 -2.44
N LEU A 74 -4.81 -18.76 -2.08
CA LEU A 74 -4.04 -17.61 -2.57
C LEU A 74 -3.95 -17.60 -4.10
N LEU A 75 -3.63 -18.74 -4.72
CA LEU A 75 -3.56 -18.88 -6.18
C LEU A 75 -4.93 -18.62 -6.83
N ARG A 76 -6.01 -19.08 -6.21
CA ARG A 76 -7.38 -18.90 -6.68
C ARG A 76 -7.84 -17.45 -6.62
N THR A 77 -7.54 -16.73 -5.54
CA THR A 77 -8.05 -15.36 -5.33
C THR A 77 -7.13 -14.30 -5.91
N ASN A 78 -5.82 -14.45 -5.75
CA ASN A 78 -4.83 -13.39 -6.01
C ASN A 78 -3.66 -13.85 -6.90
N GLY A 79 -3.64 -15.11 -7.36
CA GLY A 79 -2.50 -15.66 -8.12
C GLY A 79 -2.42 -15.19 -9.56
N GLY A 80 -3.47 -14.56 -10.10
CA GLY A 80 -3.52 -14.16 -11.50
C GLY A 80 -3.23 -15.35 -12.43
N LYS A 81 -2.26 -15.20 -13.35
CA LYS A 81 -1.87 -16.29 -14.26
C LYS A 81 -1.18 -17.46 -13.54
N HIS A 82 -0.57 -17.26 -12.37
CA HIS A 82 0.07 -18.35 -11.62
C HIS A 82 -0.96 -19.36 -11.12
N GLY A 83 -2.23 -18.97 -10.94
CA GLY A 83 -3.31 -19.90 -10.58
C GLY A 83 -3.60 -20.97 -11.64
N ARG A 84 -3.06 -20.83 -12.86
CA ARG A 84 -3.17 -21.82 -13.94
C ARG A 84 -1.95 -22.74 -14.05
N VAL A 85 -0.86 -22.42 -13.36
CA VAL A 85 0.38 -23.20 -13.36
C VAL A 85 0.20 -24.42 -12.46
N ASP A 86 0.56 -25.60 -12.96
CA ASP A 86 0.58 -26.81 -12.14
C ASP A 86 1.69 -26.75 -11.11
N CYS A 87 1.41 -27.17 -9.87
CA CYS A 87 2.37 -27.11 -8.77
C CYS A 87 3.71 -27.75 -9.16
N ARG A 88 3.68 -28.84 -9.94
CA ARG A 88 4.84 -29.62 -10.37
C ARG A 88 5.63 -28.98 -11.52
N GLN A 89 5.05 -27.99 -12.20
CA GLN A 89 5.77 -27.22 -13.23
C GLN A 89 6.78 -26.26 -12.57
N CYS A 90 6.43 -25.73 -11.40
CA CYS A 90 7.31 -24.86 -10.61
C CYS A 90 8.15 -25.65 -9.59
N HIS A 91 7.50 -26.45 -8.75
CA HIS A 91 8.16 -27.29 -7.76
C HIS A 91 8.65 -28.60 -8.38
N LEU A 92 9.95 -28.71 -8.62
CA LEU A 92 10.59 -29.96 -9.09
C LEU A 92 11.03 -30.87 -7.93
N GLN A 93 11.14 -30.31 -6.73
CA GLN A 93 11.43 -31.00 -5.49
C GLN A 93 10.39 -30.57 -4.45
N TYR A 94 10.07 -31.47 -3.52
CA TYR A 94 8.98 -31.29 -2.56
C TYR A 94 9.47 -31.60 -1.15
N HIS A 95 8.92 -30.88 -0.16
CA HIS A 95 9.20 -31.08 1.27
C HIS A 95 10.70 -31.06 1.63
N THR A 96 11.51 -30.30 0.88
CA THR A 96 12.95 -30.13 1.13
C THR A 96 13.26 -29.02 2.15
N TYR A 97 12.29 -28.16 2.46
CA TYR A 97 12.46 -27.08 3.43
C TYR A 97 12.53 -27.64 4.86
N VAL A 98 13.64 -27.38 5.52
CA VAL A 98 13.85 -27.66 6.95
C VAL A 98 14.15 -26.34 7.66
N PRO A 99 13.28 -25.88 8.58
CA PRO A 99 13.51 -24.67 9.35
C PRO A 99 14.89 -24.67 10.02
N GLY A 100 15.63 -23.57 9.86
CA GLY A 100 16.98 -23.42 10.44
C GLY A 100 18.11 -24.16 9.72
N LYS A 101 17.81 -25.02 8.74
CA LYS A 101 18.84 -25.77 7.97
C LYS A 101 18.87 -25.43 6.49
N THR A 102 17.72 -25.10 5.90
CA THR A 102 17.63 -24.71 4.49
C THR A 102 17.22 -23.26 4.36
N ARG A 103 17.97 -22.48 3.57
CA ARG A 103 17.55 -21.12 3.22
C ARG A 103 16.51 -21.20 2.12
N ARG A 104 15.48 -20.35 2.20
CA ARG A 104 14.36 -20.36 1.24
C ARG A 104 14.84 -20.06 -0.17
N GLU A 105 15.84 -19.18 -0.31
CA GLU A 105 16.39 -18.71 -1.59
C GLU A 105 17.10 -19.82 -2.37
N ASP A 106 17.62 -20.84 -1.67
CA ASP A 106 18.34 -21.97 -2.26
C ASP A 106 17.36 -22.98 -2.88
N ILE A 107 16.17 -23.14 -2.28
CA ILE A 107 15.16 -24.11 -2.70
C ILE A 107 14.03 -23.49 -3.54
N LEU A 108 13.94 -22.16 -3.60
CA LEU A 108 12.93 -21.47 -4.38
C LEU A 108 13.20 -21.69 -5.88
N PRO A 109 12.22 -22.21 -6.65
CA PRO A 109 12.34 -22.32 -8.09
C PRO A 109 12.67 -20.98 -8.74
N LYS A 110 13.59 -20.98 -9.71
CA LYS A 110 14.05 -19.74 -10.36
C LYS A 110 12.94 -19.19 -11.26
N CYS A 111 12.53 -17.95 -11.00
CA CYS A 111 11.54 -17.22 -11.80
C CYS A 111 11.94 -17.15 -13.29
N THR A 112 13.25 -17.07 -13.54
CA THR A 112 13.88 -17.01 -14.86
C THR A 112 13.66 -18.23 -15.75
N ARG A 113 13.12 -19.32 -15.20
CA ARG A 113 12.74 -20.49 -16.01
C ARG A 113 11.49 -20.24 -16.86
N CYS A 114 10.65 -19.28 -16.48
CA CYS A 114 9.40 -18.97 -17.19
C CYS A 114 9.24 -17.49 -17.54
N HIS A 115 9.91 -16.60 -16.81
CA HIS A 115 9.84 -15.15 -17.02
C HIS A 115 11.24 -14.60 -17.25
N ASP A 116 11.44 -13.75 -18.24
CA ASP A 116 12.73 -13.05 -18.40
C ASP A 116 12.90 -11.97 -17.31
N HIS A 117 13.47 -10.82 -17.67
CA HIS A 117 13.60 -9.67 -16.79
C HIS A 117 12.55 -8.59 -17.15
N PRO A 118 11.28 -8.74 -16.70
CA PRO A 118 10.19 -7.83 -17.08
C PRO A 118 10.40 -6.39 -16.61
N HIS A 119 11.29 -6.17 -15.65
CA HIS A 119 11.67 -4.87 -15.10
C HIS A 119 13.07 -4.43 -15.53
N GLY A 120 13.61 -5.03 -16.59
CA GLY A 120 14.94 -4.77 -17.10
C GLY A 120 16.06 -5.39 -16.24
N PRO A 121 17.32 -5.18 -16.64
CA PRO A 121 18.48 -5.85 -16.04
C PRO A 121 18.85 -5.33 -14.64
N THR A 122 18.24 -4.23 -14.19
CA THR A 122 18.56 -3.60 -12.90
C THR A 122 17.82 -4.24 -11.73
N LEU A 123 16.62 -4.79 -11.96
CA LEU A 123 15.74 -5.34 -10.91
C LEU A 123 15.63 -6.87 -11.03
N THR A 124 16.75 -7.56 -10.82
CA THR A 124 16.85 -9.02 -10.99
C THR A 124 16.60 -9.83 -9.71
N ARG A 125 16.62 -9.19 -8.54
CA ARG A 125 16.29 -9.82 -7.25
C ARG A 125 14.78 -9.90 -7.03
N CYS A 126 14.09 -10.76 -7.79
CA CYS A 126 12.63 -10.83 -7.85
C CYS A 126 11.96 -10.84 -6.46
N THR A 127 12.46 -11.68 -5.55
CA THR A 127 11.89 -11.89 -4.21
C THR A 127 12.06 -10.73 -3.24
N SER A 128 12.86 -9.72 -3.59
CA SER A 128 12.98 -8.50 -2.78
C SER A 128 11.70 -7.66 -2.76
N CYS A 129 10.90 -7.76 -3.84
CA CYS A 129 9.59 -7.13 -3.97
C CYS A 129 8.47 -8.17 -4.05
N HIS A 130 8.65 -9.24 -4.82
CA HIS A 130 7.67 -10.33 -4.95
C HIS A 130 7.88 -11.38 -3.84
N GLN A 131 7.40 -11.06 -2.63
CA GLN A 131 7.66 -11.88 -1.43
C GLN A 131 6.97 -13.25 -1.48
N GLU A 132 5.82 -13.32 -2.16
CA GLU A 132 5.03 -14.54 -2.38
C GLU A 132 4.96 -14.88 -3.88
N ALA A 133 5.59 -15.99 -4.27
CA ALA A 133 5.65 -16.43 -5.67
C ALA A 133 4.30 -16.92 -6.20
N HIS A 134 3.38 -17.30 -5.30
CA HIS A 134 2.03 -17.69 -5.68
C HIS A 134 1.12 -16.49 -5.96
N THR A 135 1.44 -15.30 -5.42
CA THR A 135 0.69 -14.05 -5.62
C THR A 135 1.64 -12.92 -5.99
N PRO A 136 2.37 -13.03 -7.11
CA PRO A 136 3.48 -12.12 -7.41
C PRO A 136 3.02 -10.66 -7.61
N LEU A 137 1.76 -10.42 -7.94
CA LEU A 137 1.24 -9.05 -8.09
C LEU A 137 0.82 -8.40 -6.76
N ASP A 138 0.79 -9.17 -5.66
CA ASP A 138 0.59 -8.62 -4.33
C ASP A 138 1.94 -8.19 -3.75
N ILE A 139 2.32 -6.96 -4.07
CA ILE A 139 3.64 -6.41 -3.75
C ILE A 139 3.47 -5.44 -2.57
N PRO A 140 3.88 -5.82 -1.34
CA PRO A 140 3.81 -4.91 -0.20
C PRO A 140 4.78 -3.75 -0.37
N ALA A 141 4.52 -2.64 0.33
CA ALA A 141 5.50 -1.58 0.45
C ALA A 141 6.72 -2.09 1.24
N SER A 142 7.79 -2.42 0.54
CA SER A 142 9.03 -2.94 1.12
C SER A 142 10.17 -1.93 0.98
N ARG A 143 11.23 -2.10 1.79
CA ARG A 143 12.46 -1.29 1.65
C ARG A 143 13.09 -1.45 0.27
N ALA A 144 13.04 -2.65 -0.31
CA ALA A 144 13.56 -2.90 -1.65
C ALA A 144 12.77 -2.13 -2.72
N LEU A 145 11.43 -2.12 -2.63
CA LEU A 145 10.59 -1.35 -3.53
C LEU A 145 10.81 0.15 -3.36
N ALA A 146 10.91 0.63 -2.12
CA ALA A 146 11.14 2.04 -1.79
C ALA A 146 12.40 2.61 -2.46
N ASN A 147 13.46 1.80 -2.52
CA ASN A 147 14.72 2.19 -3.14
C ASN A 147 14.69 2.13 -4.67
N GLY A 148 13.70 1.47 -5.27
CA GLY A 148 13.64 1.21 -6.71
C GLY A 148 12.60 2.03 -7.48
N CYS A 149 11.78 2.87 -6.81
CA CYS A 149 10.65 3.54 -7.47
C CYS A 149 11.07 4.34 -8.72
N TYR A 150 12.24 5.00 -8.68
CA TYR A 150 12.73 5.84 -9.78
C TYR A 150 13.05 5.07 -11.06
N VAL A 151 13.30 3.75 -10.97
CA VAL A 151 13.58 2.90 -12.12
C VAL A 151 12.39 2.89 -13.09
N CYS A 152 11.17 2.83 -12.55
CA CYS A 152 9.94 2.83 -13.34
C CYS A 152 9.21 4.17 -13.33
N HIS A 153 9.44 5.02 -12.32
CA HIS A 153 8.84 6.35 -12.19
C HIS A 153 9.88 7.49 -12.25
N PRO A 154 10.74 7.57 -13.29
CA PRO A 154 11.82 8.56 -13.34
C PRO A 154 11.30 9.99 -13.40
N LYS A 155 10.13 10.20 -14.00
CA LYS A 155 9.48 11.52 -14.04
C LYS A 155 9.07 11.98 -12.64
N ILE A 156 8.54 11.08 -11.81
CA ILE A 156 8.08 11.43 -10.45
C ILE A 156 9.27 11.74 -9.55
N ASP A 157 10.32 10.92 -9.63
CA ASP A 157 11.59 11.16 -8.94
C ASP A 157 12.20 12.52 -9.35
N LYS A 158 12.19 12.85 -10.65
CA LYS A 158 12.62 14.16 -11.14
C LYS A 158 11.75 15.30 -10.61
N ASP A 159 10.43 15.16 -10.65
CA ASP A 159 9.50 16.20 -10.20
C ASP A 159 9.73 16.53 -8.71
N ILE A 160 9.83 15.54 -7.82
CA ILE A 160 9.99 15.78 -6.36
C ILE A 160 11.35 16.37 -5.99
N LYS A 161 12.39 16.08 -6.80
CA LYS A 161 13.74 16.67 -6.67
C LYS A 161 13.84 18.07 -7.26
N THR A 162 13.00 18.39 -8.26
CA THR A 162 12.99 19.72 -8.90
C THR A 162 12.14 20.72 -8.11
N PHE A 163 10.95 20.30 -7.68
CA PHE A 163 10.00 21.15 -6.95
C PHE A 163 10.09 20.88 -5.46
N THR A 164 11.22 21.24 -4.88
CA THR A 164 11.58 20.86 -3.51
C THR A 164 10.62 21.42 -2.47
N THR A 165 10.15 20.55 -1.57
CA THR A 165 9.32 20.89 -0.42
C THR A 165 9.75 20.09 0.81
N GLN A 166 9.03 20.19 1.93
CA GLN A 166 9.24 19.30 3.06
C GLN A 166 9.08 17.81 2.67
N HIS A 167 8.23 17.49 1.68
CA HIS A 167 8.05 16.11 1.20
C HIS A 167 9.28 15.55 0.48
N THR A 168 10.20 16.39 -0.01
CA THR A 168 11.44 15.92 -0.66
C THR A 168 12.35 15.15 0.30
N ARG A 169 12.18 15.34 1.62
CA ARG A 169 12.93 14.61 2.65
C ARG A 169 12.27 13.28 3.04
N LEU A 170 11.09 12.98 2.51
CA LEU A 170 10.36 11.76 2.82
C LEU A 170 10.66 10.68 1.77
N TYR A 171 10.68 9.42 2.21
CA TYR A 171 10.67 8.29 1.28
C TYR A 171 9.32 8.22 0.57
N CYS A 172 9.30 7.72 -0.67
CA CYS A 172 8.05 7.50 -1.43
C CYS A 172 7.02 6.70 -0.62
N THR A 173 7.50 5.67 0.10
CA THR A 173 6.70 4.80 0.96
C THR A 173 6.19 5.47 2.23
N SER A 174 6.62 6.69 2.56
CA SER A 174 6.02 7.44 3.69
C SER A 174 4.57 7.79 3.40
N CYS A 175 4.25 8.05 2.13
CA CYS A 175 2.89 8.30 1.65
C CYS A 175 2.32 7.04 0.99
N HIS A 176 3.10 6.37 0.12
CA HIS A 176 2.70 5.13 -0.56
C HIS A 176 2.97 3.88 0.30
N HIS A 177 2.44 3.89 1.54
CA HIS A 177 2.91 2.99 2.61
C HIS A 177 2.31 1.58 2.63
N THR A 178 1.24 1.32 1.86
CA THR A 178 0.51 0.04 1.98
C THR A 178 1.08 -1.03 1.04
N ARG A 179 1.01 -0.78 -0.27
CA ARG A 179 1.41 -1.72 -1.32
C ARG A 179 1.78 -0.97 -2.58
N HIS A 180 2.45 -1.63 -3.51
CA HIS A 180 2.69 -1.06 -4.83
C HIS A 180 1.36 -0.62 -5.48
N GLY A 181 1.33 0.59 -6.02
CA GLY A 181 0.13 1.18 -6.62
C GLY A 181 -0.90 1.73 -5.62
N TYR A 182 -0.68 1.63 -4.31
CA TYR A 182 -1.51 2.32 -3.32
C TYR A 182 -1.35 3.83 -3.45
N ILE A 183 -2.44 4.58 -3.62
CA ILE A 183 -2.42 6.04 -3.62
C ILE A 183 -3.05 6.52 -2.31
N PRO A 184 -2.31 7.24 -1.45
CA PRO A 184 -2.81 7.71 -0.17
C PRO A 184 -3.82 8.85 -0.36
N ARG A 185 -4.64 9.04 0.69
CA ARG A 185 -5.50 10.22 0.79
C ARG A 185 -4.71 11.36 1.40
N CYS A 186 -4.82 12.57 0.83
CA CYS A 186 -4.14 13.77 1.33
C CYS A 186 -4.46 14.03 2.81
N THR A 187 -5.72 13.78 3.17
CA THR A 187 -6.30 13.97 4.51
C THR A 187 -5.80 13.01 5.58
N GLN A 188 -4.96 12.03 5.23
CA GLN A 188 -4.25 11.23 6.23
C GLN A 188 -3.26 12.07 7.04
N CYS A 189 -2.72 13.14 6.44
CA CYS A 189 -1.73 14.01 7.09
C CYS A 189 -2.05 15.51 6.96
N HIS A 190 -2.80 15.94 5.94
CA HIS A 190 -3.07 17.37 5.67
C HIS A 190 -4.51 17.75 5.95
N GLN A 191 -4.71 18.94 6.53
CA GLN A 191 -6.04 19.53 6.65
C GLN A 191 -6.44 20.24 5.34
N PRO A 192 -7.69 20.09 4.86
CA PRO A 192 -8.14 20.76 3.66
C PRO A 192 -8.33 22.27 3.87
N HIS A 193 -8.00 23.06 2.83
CA HIS A 193 -8.21 24.51 2.85
C HIS A 193 -9.68 24.92 2.65
N ARG A 194 -10.50 24.07 2.00
CA ARG A 194 -11.96 24.24 1.87
C ARG A 194 -12.64 23.45 2.99
N GLY A 195 -13.41 24.13 3.84
CA GLY A 195 -14.09 23.52 4.98
C GLY A 195 -13.82 24.18 6.33
N THR A 196 -12.89 25.14 6.42
CA THR A 196 -12.75 26.00 7.59
C THR A 196 -13.73 27.19 7.50
N PRO A 197 -14.56 27.45 8.52
CA PRO A 197 -15.41 28.64 8.57
C PRO A 197 -14.59 29.93 8.33
N PRO A 198 -15.13 30.94 7.61
CA PRO A 198 -16.54 31.15 7.27
C PRO A 198 -16.94 30.67 5.86
N MET A 199 -16.04 30.03 5.11
CA MET A 199 -16.32 29.62 3.72
C MET A 199 -16.78 28.16 3.71
N ALA A 200 -18.06 27.97 4.08
CA ALA A 200 -18.69 26.68 4.31
C ALA A 200 -18.66 25.74 3.09
N GLY A 201 -18.46 24.46 3.41
CA GLY A 201 -18.31 23.35 2.48
C GLY A 201 -17.27 22.38 3.06
N ALA A 202 -17.51 21.90 4.28
CA ALA A 202 -16.66 20.89 4.90
C ALA A 202 -16.63 19.66 3.98
N ILE A 203 -15.51 19.45 3.29
CA ILE A 203 -15.28 18.17 2.62
C ILE A 203 -15.13 17.17 3.75
N ARG A 204 -16.16 16.35 3.94
CA ARG A 204 -16.03 15.19 4.82
C ARG A 204 -14.84 14.38 4.31
N PRO A 205 -13.94 13.91 5.19
CA PRO A 205 -12.72 13.23 4.75
C PRO A 205 -13.03 12.15 3.73
N ASP A 206 -14.09 11.36 3.94
CA ASP A 206 -14.56 10.24 3.12
C ASP A 206 -14.96 10.61 1.68
N GLN A 207 -15.09 11.91 1.37
CA GLN A 207 -15.45 12.41 0.06
C GLN A 207 -14.34 13.15 -0.68
N ASP A 208 -13.11 13.21 -0.15
CA ASP A 208 -11.97 13.91 -0.75
C ASP A 208 -11.51 13.22 -2.05
N PRO A 209 -11.99 13.64 -3.24
CA PRO A 209 -11.51 13.05 -4.47
C PRO A 209 -10.17 13.72 -4.73
N LEU A 210 -9.11 12.94 -4.99
CA LEU A 210 -7.74 13.44 -5.21
C LEU A 210 -7.72 14.68 -6.14
N ASN A 211 -8.64 14.72 -7.12
CA ASN A 211 -8.83 15.83 -8.05
C ASN A 211 -9.06 17.20 -7.40
N ARG A 212 -9.63 17.30 -6.19
CA ARG A 212 -9.91 18.59 -5.51
C ARG A 212 -8.66 19.16 -4.86
N CYS A 213 -7.80 18.33 -4.28
CA CYS A 213 -6.50 18.79 -3.79
C CYS A 213 -5.57 19.11 -4.97
N THR A 214 -5.59 18.25 -5.99
CA THR A 214 -4.71 18.38 -7.15
C THR A 214 -5.17 19.38 -8.20
N SER A 215 -6.33 20.01 -8.02
CA SER A 215 -6.77 21.11 -8.88
C SER A 215 -5.87 22.33 -8.78
N CYS A 216 -5.15 22.46 -7.65
CA CYS A 216 -4.21 23.54 -7.41
C CYS A 216 -2.78 23.01 -7.28
N HIS A 217 -2.53 22.00 -6.45
CA HIS A 217 -1.19 21.52 -6.15
C HIS A 217 -1.07 20.01 -6.39
N ASN A 218 -0.10 19.60 -7.20
CA ASN A 218 0.22 18.18 -7.35
C ASN A 218 1.20 17.74 -6.25
N PRO A 219 0.98 16.61 -5.54
CA PRO A 219 1.79 16.21 -4.39
C PRO A 219 3.28 16.01 -4.71
N HIS A 220 3.63 15.60 -5.93
CA HIS A 220 5.02 15.42 -6.35
C HIS A 220 5.68 16.72 -6.85
N ARG A 221 4.92 17.82 -6.91
CA ARG A 221 5.40 19.16 -7.31
C ARG A 221 4.55 20.26 -6.69
N ALA A 222 4.39 20.21 -5.36
CA ALA A 222 3.36 20.98 -4.67
C ALA A 222 3.52 22.50 -4.85
N LEU A 223 4.74 23.03 -5.00
CA LEU A 223 4.93 24.47 -5.25
C LEU A 223 4.58 24.91 -6.69
N ASN A 224 4.43 23.96 -7.61
CA ASN A 224 4.04 24.25 -8.99
C ASN A 224 2.51 24.30 -9.07
N VAL A 225 1.95 25.42 -8.62
CA VAL A 225 0.49 25.63 -8.56
C VAL A 225 -0.05 26.02 -9.92
N HIS A 226 -1.06 25.30 -10.39
CA HIS A 226 -1.81 25.61 -11.61
C HIS A 226 -3.29 25.68 -11.28
N PHE A 227 -4.06 26.42 -12.06
CA PHE A 227 -5.50 26.48 -11.88
C PHE A 227 -6.19 26.80 -13.21
N PRO A 228 -7.42 26.31 -13.43
CA PRO A 228 -8.14 26.56 -14.67
C PRO A 228 -8.56 28.04 -14.79
N PRO A 229 -8.77 28.54 -16.02
CA PRO A 229 -9.23 29.92 -16.26
C PRO A 229 -10.65 30.19 -15.74
N THR A 230 -11.38 29.16 -15.31
CA THR A 230 -12.71 29.24 -14.69
C THR A 230 -12.67 29.28 -13.16
N THR A 231 -11.48 29.41 -12.56
CA THR A 231 -11.35 29.41 -11.09
C THR A 231 -12.01 30.64 -10.47
N ASP A 232 -12.94 30.39 -9.54
CA ASP A 232 -13.66 31.44 -8.82
C ASP A 232 -12.78 32.20 -7.81
N ASN A 233 -13.08 33.48 -7.59
CA ASN A 233 -12.32 34.37 -6.72
C ASN A 233 -12.32 33.92 -5.25
N SER A 234 -13.39 33.25 -4.79
CA SER A 234 -13.45 32.67 -3.45
C SER A 234 -12.38 31.62 -3.22
N THR A 235 -11.94 30.91 -4.28
CA THR A 235 -10.84 29.94 -4.20
C THR A 235 -9.52 30.65 -3.89
N CYS A 236 -9.27 31.79 -4.53
CA CYS A 236 -8.09 32.61 -4.27
C CYS A 236 -8.15 33.25 -2.86
N ALA A 237 -9.34 33.60 -2.40
CA ALA A 237 -9.57 34.22 -1.09
C ALA A 237 -9.18 33.32 0.10
N LEU A 238 -9.09 32.01 -0.10
CA LEU A 238 -8.62 31.05 0.92
C LEU A 238 -7.21 31.41 1.43
N CYS A 239 -6.34 31.89 0.55
CA CYS A 239 -4.98 32.33 0.89
C CYS A 239 -4.81 33.86 0.74
N HIS A 240 -5.58 34.50 -0.14
CA HIS A 240 -5.45 35.92 -0.49
C HIS A 240 -6.65 36.75 -0.04
N ARG A 241 -7.06 36.60 1.23
CA ARG A 241 -8.22 37.30 1.80
C ARG A 241 -8.13 38.83 1.64
N ASN A 242 -6.95 39.40 1.88
CA ASN A 242 -6.75 40.86 1.80
C ASN A 242 -6.93 41.38 0.36
N ALA A 243 -6.31 40.73 -0.62
CA ALA A 243 -6.44 41.12 -2.03
C ALA A 243 -7.88 40.96 -2.53
N TYR A 244 -8.54 39.86 -2.15
CA TYR A 244 -9.95 39.63 -2.46
C TYR A 244 -10.83 40.76 -1.90
N THR A 245 -10.62 41.11 -0.63
CA THR A 245 -11.40 42.15 0.06
C THR A 245 -11.16 43.52 -0.56
N GLN A 246 -9.89 43.90 -0.79
CA GLN A 246 -9.51 45.16 -1.44
C GLN A 246 -10.15 45.30 -2.82
N LEU A 247 -10.05 44.26 -3.66
CA LEU A 247 -10.62 44.30 -5.01
C LEU A 247 -12.15 44.48 -4.95
N LYS A 248 -12.82 43.73 -4.08
CA LYS A 248 -14.28 43.82 -3.88
C LYS A 248 -14.71 45.19 -3.35
N SER A 249 -13.96 45.80 -2.44
CA SER A 249 -14.28 47.11 -1.87
C SER A 249 -13.79 48.30 -2.71
N SER A 250 -12.97 48.08 -3.73
CA SER A 250 -12.33 49.16 -4.50
C SER A 250 -13.30 50.07 -5.28
N GLY A 251 -14.51 49.59 -5.59
CA GLY A 251 -15.46 50.31 -6.45
C GLY A 251 -14.95 50.55 -7.89
N THR A 252 -13.87 49.88 -8.31
CA THR A 252 -13.32 49.98 -9.66
C THR A 252 -13.95 48.95 -10.60
N ARG A 253 -13.87 49.19 -11.92
CA ARG A 253 -14.33 48.20 -12.92
C ARG A 253 -13.58 46.86 -12.84
N HIS A 254 -12.39 46.83 -12.24
CA HIS A 254 -11.64 45.59 -12.03
C HIS A 254 -12.36 44.63 -11.08
N ALA A 255 -13.20 45.13 -10.17
CA ALA A 255 -13.97 44.31 -9.24
C ALA A 255 -14.94 43.33 -9.91
N ALA A 256 -15.29 43.56 -11.19
CA ALA A 256 -16.14 42.70 -11.99
C ALA A 256 -15.42 41.46 -12.56
N PHE A 257 -14.09 41.40 -12.49
CA PHE A 257 -13.33 40.30 -13.10
C PHE A 257 -12.97 39.20 -12.11
N HIS A 258 -12.84 37.97 -12.65
CA HIS A 258 -12.21 36.89 -11.92
C HIS A 258 -10.71 37.13 -11.77
N CYS A 259 -10.12 36.72 -10.64
CA CYS A 259 -8.69 36.85 -10.33
C CYS A 259 -7.83 36.29 -11.46
N VAL A 260 -8.23 35.15 -12.03
CA VAL A 260 -7.52 34.44 -13.11
C VAL A 260 -7.48 35.20 -14.43
N LYS A 261 -8.32 36.23 -14.63
CA LYS A 261 -8.20 37.11 -15.80
C LYS A 261 -6.88 37.89 -15.76
N CYS A 262 -6.51 38.40 -14.58
CA CYS A 262 -5.26 39.12 -14.36
C CYS A 262 -4.11 38.19 -13.97
N HIS A 263 -4.42 37.04 -13.35
CA HIS A 263 -3.46 36.04 -12.91
C HIS A 263 -3.64 34.71 -13.65
N PRO A 264 -3.29 34.62 -14.95
CA PRO A 264 -3.66 33.46 -15.77
C PRO A 264 -2.80 32.23 -15.52
N GLY A 265 -3.46 31.07 -15.41
CA GLY A 265 -2.92 29.71 -15.54
C GLY A 265 -2.03 29.21 -14.40
N ARG A 266 -1.01 30.00 -14.03
CA ARG A 266 0.00 29.63 -13.02
C ARG A 266 0.00 30.63 -11.89
N HIS A 267 0.16 30.13 -10.68
CA HIS A 267 0.35 31.01 -9.54
C HIS A 267 1.60 31.89 -9.71
N LYS A 268 1.54 33.11 -9.19
CA LYS A 268 2.52 34.20 -9.38
C LYS A 268 2.61 34.78 -10.80
N THR A 269 1.85 34.27 -11.77
CA THR A 269 1.70 34.97 -13.06
C THR A 269 0.80 36.18 -12.88
N ILE A 270 1.22 37.34 -13.39
CA ILE A 270 0.47 38.60 -13.33
C ILE A 270 0.55 39.26 -14.70
N LYS A 271 -0.60 39.63 -15.28
CA LYS A 271 -0.64 40.44 -16.49
C LYS A 271 -0.14 41.86 -16.20
N ARG A 272 0.59 42.43 -17.16
CA ARG A 272 0.96 43.85 -17.13
C ARG A 272 -0.26 44.71 -17.48
N CYS A 273 -0.34 45.92 -16.91
CA CYS A 273 -1.42 46.88 -17.17
C CYS A 273 -1.60 47.14 -18.68
N THR A 274 -0.48 47.27 -19.41
CA THR A 274 -0.46 47.56 -20.84
C THR A 274 -1.05 46.45 -21.71
N GLN A 275 -1.15 45.22 -21.20
CA GLN A 275 -1.79 44.11 -21.93
C GLN A 275 -3.31 44.28 -22.07
N CYS A 276 -3.91 45.23 -21.37
CA CYS A 276 -5.33 45.56 -21.50
C CYS A 276 -5.58 47.06 -21.72
N HIS A 277 -4.72 47.93 -21.19
CA HIS A 277 -4.90 49.39 -21.28
C HIS A 277 -4.06 50.06 -22.37
N GLY A 278 -3.21 49.33 -23.09
CA GLY A 278 -2.29 49.92 -24.07
C GLY A 278 -1.27 50.86 -23.41
N GLU A 279 -0.86 51.90 -24.13
CA GLU A 279 0.00 52.98 -23.63
C GLU A 279 -0.80 54.27 -23.48
N PRO A 280 -1.39 54.53 -22.29
CA PRO A 280 -2.23 55.71 -22.07
C PRO A 280 -1.43 57.02 -21.91
N HIS A 281 -0.10 56.94 -21.86
CA HIS A 281 0.80 58.08 -21.64
C HIS A 281 1.87 58.16 -22.73
N PRO A 282 2.39 59.37 -23.03
CA PRO A 282 3.49 59.53 -23.97
C PRO A 282 4.80 58.89 -23.47
N PRO A 283 5.73 58.49 -24.37
CA PRO A 283 6.95 57.74 -24.03
C PRO A 283 7.80 58.36 -22.92
N ARG A 284 7.91 59.70 -22.91
CA ARG A 284 8.70 60.43 -21.91
C ARG A 284 8.29 60.12 -20.46
N LEU A 285 7.02 59.81 -20.21
CA LEU A 285 6.54 59.44 -18.88
C LEU A 285 6.77 57.95 -18.59
N THR A 286 6.52 57.06 -19.56
CA THR A 286 6.63 55.61 -19.38
C THR A 286 8.08 55.11 -19.36
N GLU A 287 9.01 55.82 -19.99
CA GLU A 287 10.46 55.53 -19.96
C GLU A 287 11.07 55.74 -18.58
N ASN A 288 10.69 56.86 -17.92
CA ASN A 288 11.18 57.26 -16.60
C ASN A 288 10.38 56.61 -15.46
N TYR A 289 9.10 56.27 -15.69
CA TYR A 289 8.20 55.70 -14.69
C TYR A 289 7.56 54.40 -15.18
N ARG A 290 8.37 53.34 -15.25
CA ARG A 290 8.00 52.02 -15.82
C ARG A 290 6.95 51.23 -15.04
N THR A 291 6.55 51.69 -13.86
CA THR A 291 5.61 51.00 -12.97
C THR A 291 4.39 51.88 -12.70
N CYS A 292 3.29 51.61 -13.42
CA CYS A 292 2.03 52.36 -13.33
C CYS A 292 1.52 52.49 -11.88
N GLY A 293 1.69 51.43 -11.09
CA GLY A 293 1.17 51.38 -9.73
C GLY A 293 1.88 52.25 -8.70
N LYS A 294 2.98 52.92 -9.07
CA LYS A 294 3.59 53.95 -8.21
C LYS A 294 2.69 55.19 -8.07
N CYS A 295 1.90 55.51 -9.09
CA CYS A 295 0.96 56.62 -9.07
C CYS A 295 -0.49 56.15 -9.00
N HIS A 296 -0.84 55.10 -9.75
CA HIS A 296 -2.21 54.60 -9.84
C HIS A 296 -2.55 53.50 -8.82
N GLY A 297 -1.60 53.06 -8.00
CA GLY A 297 -1.79 51.91 -7.11
C GLY A 297 -1.86 50.56 -7.84
N ILE A 298 -2.21 49.50 -7.12
CA ILE A 298 -2.31 48.14 -7.68
C ILE A 298 -3.72 47.86 -8.22
N ALA A 299 -3.86 46.86 -9.10
CA ALA A 299 -5.15 46.48 -9.69
C ALA A 299 -6.26 46.18 -8.66
N HIS A 300 -5.90 45.76 -7.45
CA HIS A 300 -6.85 45.50 -6.36
C HIS A 300 -7.35 46.77 -5.65
N SER A 301 -6.69 47.91 -5.83
CA SER A 301 -6.98 49.15 -5.11
C SER A 301 -6.48 50.37 -5.90
N ILE A 302 -6.85 50.46 -7.18
CA ILE A 302 -6.41 51.57 -8.03
C ILE A 302 -6.94 52.88 -7.42
N VAL A 303 -6.04 53.83 -7.20
CA VAL A 303 -6.39 55.20 -6.83
C VAL A 303 -6.89 55.93 -8.07
N ARG A 304 -8.07 56.53 -7.94
CA ARG A 304 -8.70 57.34 -8.99
C ARG A 304 -8.07 58.72 -9.03
#